data_AF-A0AAF0T7J7-F1
#
_entry.id   AF-A0AAF0T7J7-F1
#
_cell.length_a   1.000
_cell.length_b   1.000
_cell.length_c   1.000
_cell.angle_alpha   90.00
_cell.angle_beta   90.00
_cell.angle_gamma   90.00
#
_symmetry.space_group_name_H-M   'P 1'
#
loop_
_entity.id
_entity.type
_entity.pdbx_description
1 polymer ?
#
loop_
_entity_poly.entity_id
_entity_poly.type
_entity_poly.pdbx_seq_one_letter_code
_entity_poly.pdbx_strand_id
1 'polypeptide(L)'
;YCTTYGLGPVAFQVYGRLLLNIAGIKLLVHLGGKSLWVDCDKDFKSSTYKLGICNFTQCTYSNPNYCGDCILKPKLHPGCNNNSCYIWGENPLIDWFDDSAEIADDVFVISSTPGVHVTLPRFIFA
;
A
#
# COMPACT_ATOMS: atom_id res chain seq x y z
N TYR A 1 0.84 19.65 -29.23
CA TYR A 1 2.21 19.15 -29.05
C TYR A 1 2.96 20.10 -28.14
N CYS A 2 3.01 19.82 -26.84
CA CYS A 2 3.87 20.54 -25.90
C CYS A 2 4.80 19.52 -25.27
N THR A 3 6.07 19.62 -25.62
CA THR A 3 7.18 18.89 -25.02
C THR A 3 7.61 19.61 -23.75
N THR A 4 7.50 18.93 -22.61
CA THR A 4 8.12 19.37 -21.35
C THR A 4 9.38 18.53 -21.11
N TYR A 5 10.53 19.06 -21.51
CA TYR A 5 11.79 18.78 -20.82
C TYR A 5 11.81 19.70 -19.60
N GLY A 6 11.38 19.20 -18.45
CA GLY A 6 11.29 20.01 -17.25
C GLY A 6 10.98 19.14 -16.05
N LEU A 7 12.04 18.84 -15.29
CA LEU A 7 12.04 18.32 -13.92
C LEU A 7 11.14 17.09 -13.73
N GLY A 8 11.77 15.91 -13.66
CA GLY A 8 11.13 14.73 -13.06
C GLY A 8 10.49 15.11 -11.72
N PRO A 9 9.44 14.38 -11.29
CA PRO A 9 8.67 14.72 -10.10
C PRO A 9 9.61 14.99 -8.93
N VAL A 10 9.59 16.22 -8.41
CA VAL A 10 10.34 16.56 -7.20
C VAL A 10 9.68 15.79 -6.07
N ALA A 11 10.25 14.64 -5.72
CA ALA A 11 9.83 13.88 -4.56
C ALA A 11 10.29 14.62 -3.31
N PHE A 12 9.37 15.33 -2.66
CA PHE A 12 9.63 15.81 -1.30
C PHE A 12 9.59 14.62 -0.35
N GLN A 13 10.74 14.30 0.23
CA GLN A 13 10.85 13.21 1.18
C GLN A 13 10.50 13.72 2.58
N VAL A 14 9.24 13.51 2.96
CA VAL A 14 8.82 13.60 4.36
C VAL A 14 8.57 12.19 4.87
N TYR A 15 9.28 11.80 5.92
CA TYR A 15 9.05 10.52 6.57
C TYR A 15 7.96 10.70 7.64
N GLY A 16 6.82 10.05 7.44
CA GLY A 16 5.77 9.94 8.44
C GLY A 16 5.96 8.67 9.27
N ARG A 17 5.54 8.70 10.54
CA ARG A 17 5.34 7.47 11.32
C ARG A 17 3.86 7.15 11.38
N LEU A 18 3.52 5.96 10.96
CA LEU A 18 2.16 5.45 10.93
C LEU A 18 2.02 4.25 11.86
N LEU A 19 0.91 4.17 12.59
CA LEU A 19 0.62 3.03 13.45
C LEU A 19 -0.38 2.12 12.74
N LEU A 20 0.13 1.14 11.98
CA LEU A 20 -0.63 -0.04 11.59
C LEU A 20 -0.58 -1.05 12.75
N ASN A 21 -1.77 -1.47 13.19
CA ASN A 21 -2.06 -2.25 14.40
C ASN A 21 -0.83 -2.56 15.30
N ILE A 22 -0.39 -1.54 16.05
CA ILE A 22 0.61 -1.56 17.13
C ILE A 22 2.11 -1.68 16.68
N ALA A 23 2.43 -1.73 15.38
CA ALA A 23 3.83 -1.93 14.91
C ALA A 23 4.65 -0.64 14.65
N GLY A 24 4.02 0.52 14.39
CA GLY A 24 4.76 1.77 14.16
C GLY A 24 5.68 1.74 12.94
N ILE A 25 5.08 1.69 11.76
CA ILE A 25 5.75 1.67 10.45
C ILE A 25 6.19 3.10 10.07
N LYS A 26 7.38 3.24 9.51
CA LYS A 26 7.83 4.50 8.91
C LYS A 26 7.50 4.48 7.43
N LEU A 27 6.80 5.50 6.96
CA LEU A 27 6.37 5.61 5.57
C LEU A 27 6.94 6.87 4.93
N LEU A 28 7.18 6.78 3.63
CA LEU A 28 7.46 7.93 2.79
C LEU A 28 6.14 8.61 2.41
N VAL A 29 6.06 9.93 2.60
CA VAL A 29 4.92 10.71 2.11
C VAL A 29 5.17 11.06 0.65
N HIS A 30 4.38 10.46 -0.24
CA HIS A 30 4.38 10.80 -1.66
C HIS A 30 3.07 11.52 -2.02
N LEU A 31 3.12 12.85 -2.15
CA LEU A 31 1.92 13.68 -2.43
C LEU A 31 1.26 13.38 -3.79
N GLY A 32 2.02 12.82 -4.74
CA GLY A 32 1.52 12.40 -6.05
C GLY A 32 1.18 10.91 -6.15
N GLY A 33 1.35 10.16 -5.05
CA GLY A 33 1.11 8.72 -5.03
C GLY A 33 -0.39 8.41 -5.04
N LYS A 34 -0.77 7.33 -5.73
CA LYS A 34 -2.18 6.91 -5.85
C LYS A 34 -2.71 6.19 -4.61
N SER A 35 -1.84 5.52 -3.88
CA SER A 35 -2.18 4.70 -2.72
C SER A 35 -1.04 4.68 -1.70
N LEU A 36 -1.39 4.30 -0.47
CA LEU A 36 -0.41 3.90 0.52
C LEU A 36 -0.01 2.45 0.23
N TRP A 37 1.30 2.18 0.18
CA TRP A 37 1.80 0.82 0.14
C TRP A 37 2.84 0.54 1.23
N VAL A 38 2.95 -0.72 1.66
CA VAL A 38 3.90 -1.18 2.68
C VAL A 38 4.60 -2.46 2.25
N ASP A 39 5.87 -2.63 2.66
CA ASP A 39 6.60 -3.89 2.48
C ASP A 39 6.03 -4.95 3.44
N CYS A 40 5.20 -5.85 2.91
CA CYS A 40 4.60 -6.95 3.67
C CYS A 40 5.52 -8.16 3.85
N ASP A 41 6.62 -8.25 3.09
CA ASP A 41 7.54 -9.39 3.13
C ASP A 41 8.40 -9.39 4.41
N LYS A 42 8.62 -8.22 5.00
CA LYS A 42 9.50 -8.05 6.18
C LYS A 42 8.71 -7.73 7.44
N ASP A 43 8.56 -8.76 8.28
CA ASP A 43 8.04 -8.64 9.65
C ASP A 43 6.62 -8.04 9.77
N PHE A 44 5.85 -8.00 8.68
CA PHE A 44 4.45 -7.59 8.73
C PHE A 44 3.62 -8.65 9.46
N LYS A 45 3.04 -8.26 10.59
CA LYS A 45 2.21 -9.13 11.42
C LYS A 45 0.97 -8.36 11.86
N SER A 46 -0.18 -8.80 11.38
CA SER A 46 -1.47 -8.27 11.79
C SER A 46 -2.50 -9.39 11.82
N SER A 47 -3.29 -9.43 12.89
CA SER A 47 -4.43 -10.34 13.03
C SER A 47 -5.71 -9.78 12.39
N THR A 48 -5.69 -8.51 12.00
CA THR A 48 -6.83 -7.80 11.40
C THR A 48 -6.68 -7.59 9.89
N TYR A 49 -5.55 -8.02 9.33
CA TYR A 49 -5.28 -8.06 7.90
C TYR A 49 -6.36 -8.83 7.13
N LYS A 50 -6.82 -8.23 6.03
CA LYS A 50 -7.74 -8.84 5.08
C LYS A 50 -7.26 -8.60 3.66
N LEU A 51 -6.95 -9.68 2.96
CA LEU A 51 -6.59 -9.64 1.55
C LEU A 51 -7.75 -9.13 0.68
N GLY A 52 -7.43 -8.40 -0.38
CA GLY A 52 -8.35 -7.93 -1.40
C GLY A 52 -8.73 -9.03 -2.37
N ILE A 53 -9.91 -9.62 -2.19
CA ILE A 53 -10.41 -10.69 -3.06
C ILE A 53 -10.88 -10.12 -4.39
N CYS A 54 -10.45 -10.73 -5.49
CA CYS A 54 -10.88 -10.35 -6.84
C CYS A 54 -12.40 -10.26 -6.99
N ASN A 55 -12.85 -9.22 -7.70
CA ASN A 55 -14.26 -8.87 -7.93
C ASN A 55 -15.07 -8.49 -6.66
N PHE A 56 -14.44 -8.36 -5.50
CA PHE A 56 -15.08 -7.78 -4.32
C PHE A 56 -14.92 -6.26 -4.30
N THR A 57 -15.78 -5.60 -3.52
CA THR A 57 -15.86 -4.14 -3.42
C THR A 57 -14.53 -3.46 -3.09
N GLN A 58 -13.70 -4.08 -2.23
CA GLN A 58 -12.37 -3.58 -1.90
C GLN A 58 -11.48 -3.43 -3.15
N CYS A 59 -11.44 -4.47 -3.99
CA CYS A 59 -10.74 -4.42 -5.26
C CYS A 59 -11.41 -3.44 -6.22
N THR A 60 -12.73 -3.45 -6.34
CA THR A 60 -13.44 -2.50 -7.22
C THR A 60 -13.11 -1.04 -6.89
N TYR A 61 -13.01 -0.68 -5.61
CA TYR A 61 -12.63 0.67 -5.19
C TYR A 61 -11.16 1.01 -5.42
N SER A 62 -10.28 0.00 -5.44
CA SER A 62 -8.84 0.18 -5.63
C SER A 62 -8.43 0.27 -7.09
N ASN A 63 -9.35 -0.01 -8.03
CA ASN A 63 -9.11 -0.01 -9.47
C ASN A 63 -7.83 -0.79 -9.86
N PRO A 64 -7.75 -2.10 -9.55
CA PRO A 64 -6.56 -2.90 -9.70
C PRO A 64 -6.14 -3.03 -11.16
N ASN A 65 -4.85 -3.24 -11.37
CA ASN A 65 -4.30 -3.53 -12.69
C ASN A 65 -4.63 -4.94 -13.16
N TYR A 66 -4.62 -5.92 -12.24
CA TYR A 66 -4.96 -7.30 -12.55
C TYR A 66 -5.36 -8.10 -11.30
N CYS A 67 -5.81 -9.32 -11.55
CA CYS A 67 -6.16 -10.33 -10.57
C CYS A 67 -5.28 -11.55 -10.76
N GLY A 68 -4.78 -12.15 -9.68
CA GLY A 68 -3.84 -13.26 -9.79
C GLY A 68 -3.65 -14.06 -8.51
N ASP A 69 -2.84 -15.10 -8.66
CA ASP A 69 -2.44 -16.00 -7.59
C ASP A 69 -0.96 -15.81 -7.27
N CYS A 70 -0.62 -15.92 -5.98
CA CYS A 70 0.77 -15.93 -5.57
C CYS A 70 1.40 -17.31 -5.81
N ILE A 71 2.02 -17.47 -6.98
CA ILE A 71 2.63 -18.74 -7.41
C ILE A 71 4.14 -18.83 -7.14
N LEU A 72 4.80 -17.70 -6.88
CA LEU A 72 6.26 -17.61 -6.77
C LEU A 72 6.78 -17.88 -5.36
N LYS A 73 5.92 -17.84 -4.34
CA LYS A 73 6.30 -18.08 -2.94
C LYS A 73 5.71 -19.42 -2.47
N PRO A 74 6.44 -20.16 -1.62
CA PRO A 74 6.01 -21.48 -1.17
C PRO A 74 4.87 -21.43 -0.13
N LYS A 75 4.60 -20.27 0.46
CA LYS A 75 3.58 -20.09 1.50
C LYS A 75 2.84 -18.80 1.26
N LEU A 76 1.52 -18.83 1.46
CA LEU A 76 0.69 -17.64 1.47
C LEU A 76 0.93 -16.85 2.76
N HIS A 77 0.97 -15.53 2.63
CA HIS A 77 1.16 -14.57 3.73
C HIS A 77 0.64 -13.19 3.28
N PRO A 78 0.58 -12.17 4.16
CA PRO A 78 0.28 -10.80 3.73
C PRO A 78 1.20 -10.36 2.59
N GLY A 79 0.66 -9.81 1.50
CA GLY A 79 1.39 -9.48 0.28
C GLY A 79 1.47 -10.61 -0.76
N CYS A 80 0.99 -11.81 -0.44
CA CYS A 80 1.08 -12.99 -1.30
C CYS A 80 -0.07 -13.96 -1.01
N ASN A 81 -1.22 -13.75 -1.67
CA ASN A 81 -2.39 -14.63 -1.58
C ASN A 81 -2.95 -15.01 -2.96
N ASN A 82 -3.81 -16.01 -2.95
CA ASN A 82 -4.54 -16.47 -4.14
C ASN A 82 -5.81 -15.66 -4.35
N ASN A 83 -6.26 -15.57 -5.61
CA ASN A 83 -7.45 -14.83 -6.04
C ASN A 83 -7.48 -13.38 -5.51
N SER A 84 -6.31 -12.74 -5.53
CA SER A 84 -6.10 -11.41 -4.98
C SER A 84 -5.91 -10.38 -6.10
N CYS A 85 -6.27 -9.12 -5.83
CA CYS A 85 -6.12 -8.04 -6.79
C CYS A 85 -4.86 -7.22 -6.51
N TYR A 86 -4.21 -6.79 -7.59
CA TYR A 86 -2.89 -6.17 -7.53
C TYR A 86 -2.89 -4.83 -8.26
N ILE A 87 -2.11 -3.89 -7.73
CA ILE A 87 -1.74 -2.65 -8.42
C ILE A 87 -0.24 -2.66 -8.71
N TRP A 88 0.18 -1.85 -9.67
CA TRP A 88 1.61 -1.57 -9.85
C TRP A 88 2.13 -0.75 -8.67
N GLY A 89 3.19 -1.24 -8.05
CA GLY A 89 3.93 -0.49 -7.04
C GLY A 89 4.52 0.77 -7.65
N GLU A 90 4.56 1.85 -6.86
CA GLU A 90 5.18 3.12 -7.28
C GLU A 90 6.22 3.52 -6.24
N ASN A 91 7.48 3.68 -6.66
CA ASN A 91 8.53 4.23 -5.81
C ASN A 91 9.04 5.55 -6.43
N PRO A 92 8.71 6.71 -5.84
CA PRO A 92 9.04 8.01 -6.43
C PRO A 92 10.53 8.36 -6.34
N LEU A 93 11.37 7.51 -5.74
CA LEU A 93 12.79 7.74 -5.55
C LEU A 93 13.68 7.07 -6.61
N ILE A 94 13.09 6.23 -7.47
CA ILE A 94 13.81 5.49 -8.51
C ILE A 94 13.09 5.60 -9.85
N ASP A 95 13.84 5.53 -10.95
CA ASP A 95 13.30 5.73 -12.30
C ASP A 95 12.45 4.53 -12.78
N TRP A 96 12.68 3.35 -12.21
CA TRP A 96 11.99 2.13 -12.58
C TRP A 96 11.73 1.27 -11.34
N PHE A 97 10.47 0.90 -11.15
CA PHE A 97 10.03 -0.03 -10.12
C PHE A 97 9.00 -0.96 -10.76
N ASP A 98 9.34 -2.25 -10.81
CA ASP A 98 8.49 -3.28 -11.42
C ASP A 98 8.16 -4.30 -10.34
N ASP A 99 7.16 -3.94 -9.55
CA ASP A 99 6.65 -4.79 -8.49
C ASP A 99 5.12 -4.68 -8.44
N SER A 100 4.50 -5.75 -7.97
CA SER A 100 3.05 -5.85 -7.86
C SER A 100 2.66 -5.84 -6.41
N ALA A 101 1.87 -4.85 -6.03
CA ALA A 101 1.43 -4.67 -4.65
C ALA A 101 0.02 -5.26 -4.50
N GLU A 102 -0.12 -6.21 -3.57
CA GLU A 102 -1.40 -6.87 -3.25
C GLU A 102 -2.29 -5.89 -2.50
N ILE A 103 -3.50 -5.64 -3.01
CA ILE A 103 -4.47 -4.83 -2.27
C ILE A 103 -4.92 -5.58 -1.02
N ALA A 104 -4.90 -4.89 0.12
CA ALA A 104 -5.37 -5.40 1.40
C ALA A 104 -6.09 -4.31 2.20
N ASP A 105 -6.83 -4.71 3.24
CA ASP A 105 -7.39 -3.81 4.23
C ASP A 105 -7.01 -4.25 5.64
N ASP A 106 -6.73 -3.26 6.48
CA ASP A 106 -6.35 -3.48 7.87
C ASP A 106 -6.74 -2.27 8.74
N VAL A 107 -6.55 -2.39 10.04
CA VAL A 107 -6.76 -1.34 11.01
C VAL A 107 -5.65 -0.32 10.91
N PHE A 108 -6.04 0.90 10.60
CA PHE A 108 -5.16 2.04 10.51
C PHE A 108 -5.52 3.09 11.57
N VAL A 109 -4.53 3.50 12.38
CA VAL A 109 -4.72 4.49 13.44
C VAL A 109 -3.94 5.77 13.11
N ILE A 110 -4.66 6.89 13.08
CA ILE A 110 -4.08 8.24 12.97
C ILE A 110 -4.18 8.92 14.33
N SER A 111 -3.09 9.54 14.75
CA SER A 111 -3.06 10.38 15.95
C SER A 111 -3.08 11.85 15.56
N SER A 112 -4.00 12.62 16.14
CA SER A 112 -4.04 14.08 16.03
C SER A 112 -3.47 14.70 17.30
N THR A 113 -2.88 15.88 17.22
CA THR A 113 -2.56 16.74 18.37
C THR A 113 -3.83 17.50 18.79
N PRO A 114 -4.37 17.33 20.01
CA PRO A 114 -3.67 17.12 21.29
C PRO A 114 -3.67 15.68 21.88
N GLY A 115 -3.72 14.63 21.05
CA GLY A 115 -3.60 13.22 21.47
C GLY A 115 -4.82 12.34 21.15
N VAL A 116 -5.69 12.78 20.23
CA VAL A 116 -6.87 12.00 19.83
C VAL A 116 -6.46 10.96 18.79
N HIS A 117 -6.82 9.69 19.04
CA HIS A 117 -6.64 8.61 18.09
C HIS A 117 -7.92 8.38 17.29
N VAL A 118 -7.80 8.36 15.97
CA VAL A 118 -8.86 8.01 15.03
C VAL A 118 -8.51 6.67 14.41
N THR A 119 -9.41 5.70 14.54
CA THR A 119 -9.24 4.34 14.01
C THR A 119 -10.09 4.16 12.76
N LEU A 120 -9.44 3.77 11.68
CA LEU A 120 -10.05 3.33 10.42
C LEU A 120 -9.97 1.80 10.39
N PRO A 121 -11.08 1.08 10.62
CA PRO A 121 -11.05 -0.38 10.82
C PRO A 121 -10.82 -1.19 9.55
N ARG A 122 -10.99 -0.55 8.38
CA ARG A 122 -10.85 -1.15 7.05
C ARG A 122 -10.21 -0.15 6.12
N PHE A 123 -8.98 0.25 6.43
CA PHE A 123 -8.22 1.11 5.56
C PHE A 123 -7.58 0.28 4.45
N ILE A 124 -7.85 0.65 3.20
CA ILE A 124 -7.35 -0.06 2.03
C ILE A 124 -5.95 0.46 1.70
N PHE A 125 -5.00 -0.45 1.50
CA PHE A 125 -3.62 -0.19 1.13
C PHE A 125 -3.09 -1.30 0.22
N ALA A 126 -1.83 -1.20 -0.20
CA ALA A 126 -1.14 -2.21 -1.01
C ALA A 126 0.21 -2.65 -0.43
#